data_AF-A0A942BKI7-F1
#
_entry.id   AF-A0A942BKI7-F1
#
_cell.length_a   1.000
_cell.length_b   1.000
_cell.length_c   1.000
_cell.angle_alpha   90.00
_cell.angle_beta   90.00
_cell.angle_gamma   90.00
#
_symmetry.space_group_name_H-M   'P 1'
#
loop_
_entity.id
_entity.type
_entity.pdbx_description
1 polymer ?
#
loop_
_entity_poly.entity_id
_entity_poly.type
_entity_poly.pdbx_seq_one_letter_code
_entity_poly.pdbx_strand_id
1 'polypeptide(L)'
;MMRIALLVAGITLVQLGMAQQGEPPKHAAPPKVVAAGGLITTGEASVVCGRVRDSIQRVLLVKNVKSLPGAPGNLTRAQLINVMADWVAATRPKWVLTLPKLPVESRYIKGLDAKTTETLKKLIAQGFVARQCVLTSGTKPGLTPEEFGDMLGYFICRLGEYTHQPSSKYSPALMKQ
;
A
#
# COMPACT_ATOMS: atom_id res chain seq x y z
N MET A 1 -41.93 38.32 11.55
CA MET A 1 -40.69 38.55 12.35
C MET A 1 -40.31 37.24 13.04
N MET A 2 -39.04 36.84 12.88
CA MET A 2 -38.25 35.90 13.72
C MET A 2 -38.61 35.98 15.22
N ARG A 3 -38.51 34.96 16.11
CA ARG A 3 -37.57 33.81 16.25
C ARG A 3 -37.93 33.00 17.53
N ILE A 4 -37.55 31.70 17.57
CA ILE A 4 -37.00 30.93 18.75
C ILE A 4 -38.03 30.51 19.83
N ALA A 5 -38.12 29.28 20.38
CA ALA A 5 -37.10 28.29 20.73
C ALA A 5 -37.68 26.88 21.04
N LEU A 6 -36.74 25.97 21.28
CA LEU A 6 -36.74 24.86 22.26
C LEU A 6 -37.03 23.45 21.73
N LEU A 7 -35.92 22.80 21.35
CA LEU A 7 -35.82 21.38 21.03
C LEU A 7 -35.38 20.61 22.29
N VAL A 8 -36.36 19.88 22.80
CA VAL A 8 -36.41 18.72 23.70
C VAL A 8 -35.09 18.04 24.05
N ALA A 9 -34.82 18.02 25.36
CA ALA A 9 -33.99 17.03 26.03
C ALA A 9 -34.85 15.81 26.46
N GLY A 10 -34.26 14.62 26.48
CA GLY A 10 -34.69 13.57 27.42
C GLY A 10 -35.14 12.23 26.83
N ILE A 11 -34.17 11.36 26.56
CA ILE A 11 -34.07 9.97 27.07
C ILE A 11 -35.35 9.12 27.05
N THR A 12 -35.36 8.11 26.17
CA THR A 12 -35.91 6.78 26.54
C THR A 12 -34.98 5.69 25.99
N LEU A 13 -34.54 4.86 26.92
CA LEU A 13 -33.59 3.77 26.78
C LEU A 13 -34.36 2.48 26.44
N VAL A 14 -33.69 1.56 25.74
CA VAL A 14 -34.05 0.13 25.57
C VAL A 14 -35.21 -0.18 24.60
N GLN A 15 -34.86 -0.49 23.35
CA GLN A 15 -35.26 -1.77 22.73
C GLN A 15 -34.13 -2.27 21.83
N LEU A 16 -33.30 -3.14 22.40
CA LEU A 16 -32.49 -4.11 21.69
C LEU A 16 -33.37 -5.35 21.54
N GLY A 17 -33.80 -5.68 20.32
CA GLY A 17 -34.56 -6.91 20.07
C GLY A 17 -35.23 -6.97 18.71
N MET A 18 -34.65 -7.80 17.83
CA MET A 18 -35.32 -8.45 16.69
C MET A 18 -35.61 -7.59 15.45
N ALA A 19 -34.60 -7.39 14.59
CA ALA A 19 -34.80 -7.21 13.14
C ALA A 19 -33.48 -7.39 12.35
N GLN A 20 -32.75 -8.50 12.55
CA GLN A 20 -31.74 -8.94 11.59
C GLN A 20 -32.41 -9.75 10.48
N GLN A 21 -33.15 -9.06 9.61
CA GLN A 21 -33.55 -9.55 8.28
C GLN A 21 -33.93 -8.33 7.43
N GLY A 22 -32.93 -7.49 7.17
CA GLY A 22 -33.05 -6.34 6.28
C GLY A 22 -31.79 -6.28 5.43
N GLU A 23 -32.01 -6.41 4.12
CA GLU A 23 -31.16 -6.18 2.95
C GLU A 23 -29.63 -6.08 3.13
N PRO A 24 -28.81 -6.78 2.30
CA PRO A 24 -27.38 -6.53 2.29
C PRO A 24 -27.14 -5.04 2.06
N PRO A 25 -26.21 -4.41 2.81
CA PRO A 25 -25.91 -3.00 2.62
C PRO A 25 -25.59 -2.80 1.14
N LYS A 26 -26.33 -1.89 0.48
CA LYS A 26 -26.01 -1.44 -0.87
C LYS A 26 -24.60 -0.88 -0.82
N HIS A 27 -23.61 -1.72 -1.10
CA HIS A 27 -22.27 -1.27 -1.40
C HIS A 27 -22.44 -0.36 -2.60
N ALA A 28 -22.33 0.95 -2.36
CA ALA A 28 -22.19 1.91 -3.43
C ALA A 28 -21.14 1.31 -4.36
N ALA A 29 -21.50 1.12 -5.63
CA ALA A 29 -20.58 0.61 -6.62
C ALA A 29 -19.27 1.40 -6.45
N PRO A 30 -18.10 0.73 -6.38
CA PRO A 30 -16.85 1.45 -6.27
C PRO A 30 -16.85 2.50 -7.38
N PRO A 31 -16.51 3.77 -7.09
CA PRO A 31 -16.49 4.80 -8.11
C PRO A 31 -15.72 4.24 -9.29
N LYS A 32 -16.37 4.21 -10.45
CA LYS A 32 -15.78 3.70 -11.68
C LYS A 32 -14.51 4.51 -11.90
N VAL A 33 -13.36 3.93 -11.56
CA VAL A 33 -12.07 4.58 -11.75
C VAL A 33 -11.95 4.70 -13.25
N VAL A 34 -12.17 5.91 -13.74
CA VAL A 34 -11.93 6.22 -15.14
C VAL A 34 -10.43 6.04 -15.29
N ALA A 35 -10.01 4.91 -15.87
CA ALA A 35 -8.69 4.76 -16.44
C ALA A 35 -8.59 5.75 -17.61
N ALA A 36 -8.52 7.04 -17.29
CA ALA A 36 -7.96 8.00 -18.21
C ALA A 36 -6.52 7.55 -18.37
N GLY A 37 -6.10 7.17 -19.59
CA GLY A 37 -4.75 6.66 -19.89
C GLY A 37 -3.60 7.65 -19.66
N GLY A 38 -3.76 8.56 -18.69
CA GLY A 38 -2.75 9.48 -18.20
C GLY A 38 -1.85 8.83 -17.15
N LEU A 39 -0.73 9.50 -16.90
CA LEU A 39 0.21 9.11 -15.87
C LEU A 39 -0.34 9.50 -14.49
N ILE A 40 -0.07 8.67 -13.49
CA ILE A 40 -0.46 8.97 -12.11
C ILE A 40 0.29 10.21 -11.61
N THR A 41 -0.45 11.13 -11.00
CA THR A 41 0.12 12.32 -10.42
C THR A 41 0.75 12.02 -9.06
N THR A 42 1.75 12.79 -8.67
CA THR A 42 2.36 12.69 -7.33
C THR A 42 1.34 13.00 -6.23
N GLY A 43 0.33 13.84 -6.50
CA GLY A 43 -0.76 14.13 -5.56
C GLY A 43 -1.63 12.91 -5.27
N GLU A 44 -2.10 12.22 -6.32
CA GLU A 44 -2.87 10.98 -6.18
C GLU A 44 -2.05 9.89 -5.49
N ALA A 45 -0.81 9.70 -5.95
CA ALA A 45 0.10 8.73 -5.35
C ALA A 45 0.38 9.04 -3.88
N SER A 46 0.49 10.31 -3.48
CA SER A 46 0.72 10.72 -2.09
C SER A 46 -0.45 10.34 -1.18
N VAL A 47 -1.69 10.50 -1.65
CA VAL A 47 -2.89 10.08 -0.90
C VAL A 47 -2.88 8.57 -0.67
N VAL A 48 -2.62 7.78 -1.71
CA VAL A 48 -2.58 6.32 -1.62
C VAL A 48 -1.43 5.86 -0.73
N CYS A 49 -0.21 6.34 -0.98
CA CYS A 49 0.97 6.05 -0.17
C CYS A 49 0.80 6.48 1.28
N GLY A 50 0.08 7.58 1.55
CA GLY A 50 -0.28 8.03 2.89
C GLY A 50 -1.14 7.01 3.63
N ARG A 51 -2.18 6.47 2.99
CA ARG A 51 -3.03 5.42 3.57
C ARG A 51 -2.26 4.12 3.85
N VAL A 52 -1.38 3.74 2.92
CA VAL A 52 -0.53 2.56 3.10
C VAL A 52 0.45 2.76 4.25
N ARG A 53 1.13 3.92 4.29
CA ARG A 53 2.01 4.30 5.40
C ARG A 53 1.29 4.23 6.74
N ASP A 54 0.10 4.82 6.84
CA ASP A 54 -0.67 4.83 8.09
C ASP A 54 -1.07 3.40 8.52
N SER A 55 -1.38 2.55 7.55
CA SER A 55 -1.67 1.13 7.79
C SER A 55 -0.43 0.38 8.29
N ILE A 56 0.74 0.60 7.67
CA ILE A 56 2.02 0.02 8.10
C ILE A 56 2.33 0.46 9.54
N GLN A 57 2.18 1.75 9.85
CA GLN A 57 2.44 2.29 11.19
C GLN A 57 1.51 1.68 12.24
N ARG A 58 0.21 1.57 11.94
CA ARG A 58 -0.79 1.02 12.86
C ARG A 58 -0.63 -0.48 13.08
N VAL A 59 -0.41 -1.25 12.02
CA VAL A 59 -0.34 -2.72 12.09
C VAL A 59 0.99 -3.17 12.69
N LEU A 60 2.11 -2.59 12.25
CA LEU A 60 3.44 -3.02 12.70
C LEU A 60 3.93 -2.26 13.94
N LEU A 61 3.17 -1.26 14.41
CA LEU A 61 3.52 -0.41 15.54
C LEU A 61 4.91 0.24 15.36
N VAL A 62 5.21 0.69 14.14
CA VAL A 62 6.45 1.38 13.78
C VAL A 62 6.22 2.89 13.70
N LYS A 63 7.22 3.67 14.14
CA LYS A 63 7.21 5.14 14.07
C LYS A 63 8.06 5.60 12.87
N ASN A 64 7.84 6.83 12.42
CA ASN A 64 8.69 7.53 11.43
C ASN A 64 8.76 6.88 10.03
N VAL A 65 7.72 6.16 9.61
CA VAL A 65 7.59 5.74 8.20
C VAL A 65 7.40 6.99 7.34
N LYS A 66 8.29 7.23 6.37
CA LYS A 66 8.27 8.43 5.54
C LYS A 66 7.10 8.43 4.55
N SER A 67 6.55 9.61 4.26
CA SER A 67 5.57 9.80 3.19
C SER A 67 6.26 10.04 1.86
N LEU A 68 5.54 9.77 0.77
CA LEU A 68 5.93 10.26 -0.55
C LEU A 68 5.99 11.79 -0.52
N PRO A 69 7.09 12.43 -0.97
CA PRO A 69 7.16 13.88 -1.06
C PRO A 69 6.14 14.39 -2.08
N GLY A 70 5.35 15.38 -1.69
CA GLY A 70 4.39 16.06 -2.56
C GLY A 70 5.10 17.01 -3.51
N ALA A 71 5.73 16.49 -4.56
CA ALA A 71 6.25 17.29 -5.65
C ALA A 71 5.16 17.52 -6.70
N PRO A 72 5.09 18.70 -7.34
CA PRO A 72 4.18 18.90 -8.46
C PRO A 72 4.60 18.03 -9.66
N GLY A 73 3.63 17.43 -10.35
CA GLY A 73 3.84 16.64 -11.56
C GLY A 73 3.60 15.13 -11.40
N ASN A 74 4.02 14.37 -12.40
CA ASN A 74 3.80 12.92 -12.47
C ASN A 74 4.73 12.17 -11.54
N LEU A 75 4.23 11.10 -10.94
CA LEU A 75 5.03 10.22 -10.10
C LEU A 75 6.15 9.57 -10.94
N THR A 76 7.39 9.73 -10.49
CA THR A 76 8.53 9.08 -11.12
C THR A 76 8.83 7.71 -10.49
N ARG A 77 9.43 6.82 -11.28
CA ARG A 77 9.91 5.52 -10.77
C ARG A 77 10.88 5.66 -9.60
N ALA A 78 11.78 6.62 -9.68
CA ALA A 78 12.77 6.86 -8.63
C ALA A 78 12.13 7.29 -7.29
N GLN A 79 11.10 8.14 -7.32
CA GLN A 79 10.36 8.52 -6.11
C GLN A 79 9.70 7.31 -5.45
N LEU A 80 9.04 6.45 -6.23
CA LEU A 80 8.39 5.26 -5.70
C LEU A 80 9.41 4.27 -5.09
N ILE A 81 10.52 4.01 -5.80
CA ILE A 81 11.60 3.14 -5.33
C ILE A 81 12.17 3.63 -3.99
N ASN A 82 12.43 4.93 -3.87
CA ASN A 82 13.00 5.50 -2.65
C ASN A 82 12.03 5.42 -1.46
N VAL A 83 10.74 5.68 -1.69
CA VAL A 83 9.71 5.52 -0.65
C VAL A 83 9.61 4.07 -0.19
N MET A 84 9.58 3.11 -1.13
CA MET A 84 9.57 1.68 -0.78
C MET A 84 10.80 1.28 0.02
N ALA A 85 11.98 1.78 -0.33
CA ALA A 85 13.21 1.54 0.42
C ALA A 85 13.17 2.12 1.85
N ASP A 86 12.63 3.33 2.01
CA ASP A 86 12.43 3.93 3.33
C ASP A 86 11.45 3.11 4.18
N TRP A 87 10.38 2.57 3.58
CA TRP A 87 9.42 1.69 4.27
C TRP A 87 10.05 0.35 4.67
N VAL A 88 10.83 -0.26 3.79
CA VAL A 88 11.61 -1.47 4.11
C VAL A 88 12.54 -1.23 5.29
N ALA A 89 13.29 -0.13 5.28
CA ALA A 89 14.18 0.22 6.38
C ALA A 89 13.43 0.43 7.70
N ALA A 90 12.30 1.14 7.67
CA ALA A 90 11.49 1.43 8.86
C ALA A 90 10.82 0.18 9.46
N THR A 91 10.45 -0.80 8.62
CA THR A 91 9.74 -2.00 9.05
C THR A 91 10.66 -3.16 9.44
N ARG A 92 11.94 -3.10 9.05
CA ARG A 92 12.94 -4.15 9.32
C ARG A 92 13.00 -4.66 10.77
N PRO A 93 12.89 -3.81 11.82
CA PRO A 93 12.89 -4.29 13.20
C PRO A 93 11.69 -5.18 13.58
N LYS A 94 10.65 -5.22 12.74
CA LYS A 94 9.42 -6.00 12.95
C LYS A 94 9.36 -7.26 12.08
N TRP A 95 10.41 -7.56 11.32
CA TRP A 95 10.42 -8.75 10.49
C TRP A 95 10.59 -9.99 11.36
N VAL A 96 9.69 -10.95 11.16
CA VAL A 96 9.67 -12.23 11.86
C VAL A 96 10.14 -13.38 10.97
N LEU A 97 10.15 -13.17 9.65
CA LEU A 97 10.66 -14.11 8.66
C LEU A 97 11.80 -13.48 7.84
N THR A 98 12.70 -14.33 7.36
CA THR A 98 13.72 -13.96 6.39
C THR A 98 13.52 -14.78 5.14
N LEU A 99 13.08 -14.14 4.05
CA LEU A 99 12.87 -14.83 2.78
C LEU A 99 14.18 -15.02 2.01
N PRO A 100 14.30 -16.07 1.18
CA PRO A 100 15.47 -16.28 0.34
C PRO A 100 15.72 -15.08 -0.57
N LYS A 101 16.99 -14.74 -0.75
CA LYS A 101 17.38 -13.65 -1.66
C LYS A 101 17.17 -14.08 -3.10
N LEU A 102 16.58 -13.19 -3.91
CA LEU A 102 16.40 -13.41 -5.33
C LEU A 102 17.63 -12.97 -6.13
N PRO A 103 17.96 -13.67 -7.24
CA PRO A 103 19.01 -13.22 -8.14
C PRO A 103 18.60 -11.90 -8.82
N VAL A 104 19.54 -10.96 -8.86
CA VAL A 104 19.33 -9.64 -9.48
C VAL A 104 20.00 -9.60 -10.85
N GLU A 105 19.21 -9.28 -11.87
CA GLU A 105 19.70 -9.18 -13.24
C GLU A 105 19.80 -7.71 -13.67
N SER A 106 20.99 -7.14 -13.52
CA SER A 106 21.26 -5.73 -13.83
C SER A 106 20.90 -5.33 -15.26
N ARG A 107 20.95 -6.26 -16.22
CA ARG A 107 20.61 -6.03 -17.64
C ARG A 107 19.17 -5.54 -17.87
N TYR A 108 18.26 -5.82 -16.92
CA TYR A 108 16.87 -5.40 -17.04
C TYR A 108 16.59 -4.04 -16.39
N ILE A 109 17.54 -3.47 -15.64
CA ILE A 109 17.37 -2.17 -15.00
C ILE A 109 17.83 -1.08 -15.95
N LYS A 110 16.91 -0.21 -16.38
CA LYS A 110 17.17 0.82 -17.39
C LYS A 110 16.64 2.19 -16.98
N GLY A 111 17.38 3.24 -17.35
CA GLY A 111 16.92 4.64 -17.25
C GLY A 111 16.76 5.15 -15.82
N LEU A 112 17.61 4.70 -14.89
CA LEU A 112 17.70 5.17 -13.51
C LEU A 112 19.14 5.62 -13.21
N ASP A 113 19.28 6.56 -12.29
CA ASP A 113 20.61 6.96 -11.79
C ASP A 113 21.26 5.81 -11.01
N ALA A 114 22.59 5.89 -10.81
CA ALA A 114 23.36 4.83 -10.15
C ALA A 114 22.88 4.55 -8.72
N LYS A 115 22.49 5.58 -7.96
CA LYS A 115 22.05 5.44 -6.58
C LYS A 115 20.70 4.75 -6.50
N THR A 116 19.72 5.19 -7.30
CA THR A 116 18.39 4.57 -7.38
C THR A 116 18.49 3.14 -7.91
N THR A 117 19.39 2.88 -8.86
CA THR A 117 19.66 1.54 -9.38
C THR A 117 20.11 0.60 -8.27
N GLU A 118 21.07 0.99 -7.44
CA GLU A 118 21.52 0.16 -6.31
C GLU A 118 20.43 -0.05 -5.25
N THR A 119 19.60 0.96 -5.00
CA THR A 119 18.42 0.83 -4.14
C THR A 119 17.44 -0.20 -4.70
N LEU A 120 17.14 -0.12 -6.01
CA LEU A 120 16.24 -1.06 -6.68
C LEU A 120 16.80 -2.49 -6.65
N LYS A 121 18.10 -2.68 -6.90
CA LYS A 121 18.74 -4.00 -6.80
C LYS A 121 18.56 -4.62 -5.42
N LYS A 122 18.70 -3.84 -4.34
CA LYS A 122 18.47 -4.32 -2.96
C LYS A 122 17.02 -4.75 -2.75
N LEU A 123 16.06 -3.95 -3.23
CA LEU A 123 14.64 -4.28 -3.15
C LEU A 123 14.29 -5.56 -3.92
N ILE A 124 14.87 -5.75 -5.12
CA ILE A 124 14.69 -6.98 -5.92
C ILE A 124 15.33 -8.17 -5.21
N ALA A 125 16.55 -8.02 -4.69
CA ALA A 125 17.24 -9.09 -3.97
C ALA A 125 16.45 -9.55 -2.75
N GLN A 126 15.75 -8.64 -2.08
CA GLN A 126 14.86 -8.94 -0.96
C GLN A 126 13.45 -9.38 -1.39
N GLY A 127 13.16 -9.38 -2.69
CA GLY A 127 11.87 -9.79 -3.25
C GLY A 127 10.73 -8.80 -2.99
N PHE A 128 11.00 -7.55 -2.60
CA PHE A 128 9.98 -6.48 -2.48
C PHE A 128 9.55 -5.90 -3.83
N VAL A 129 10.38 -6.07 -4.86
CA VAL A 129 10.08 -5.68 -6.24
C VAL A 129 10.31 -6.88 -7.13
N ALA A 130 9.39 -7.14 -8.06
CA ALA A 130 9.52 -8.22 -9.03
C ALA A 130 10.75 -8.02 -9.93
N ARG A 131 11.39 -9.11 -10.33
CA ARG A 131 12.60 -9.08 -11.20
C ARG A 131 12.35 -8.42 -12.55
N GLN A 132 11.15 -8.56 -13.08
CA GLN A 132 10.71 -7.94 -14.32
C GLN A 132 9.41 -7.20 -14.05
N CYS A 133 9.51 -5.88 -13.96
CA CYS A 133 8.37 -5.00 -13.82
C CYS A 133 8.68 -3.62 -14.39
N VAL A 134 7.70 -2.72 -14.34
CA VAL A 134 7.81 -1.36 -14.87
C VAL A 134 8.93 -0.57 -14.16
N LEU A 135 9.21 -0.87 -12.89
CA LEU A 135 10.32 -0.25 -12.16
C LEU A 135 11.70 -0.69 -12.67
N THR A 136 11.83 -1.90 -13.23
CA THR A 136 13.09 -2.38 -13.81
C THR A 136 13.21 -1.97 -15.28
N SER A 137 12.25 -2.39 -16.11
CA SER A 137 12.37 -2.36 -17.57
C SER A 137 11.65 -1.19 -18.23
N GLY A 138 10.88 -0.40 -17.47
CA GLY A 138 10.20 0.78 -17.99
C GLY A 138 11.18 1.77 -18.61
N THR A 139 10.84 2.29 -19.78
CA THR A 139 11.59 3.39 -20.42
C THR A 139 10.92 4.73 -20.21
N LYS A 140 9.66 4.73 -19.78
CA LYS A 140 8.86 5.93 -19.51
C LYS A 140 9.21 6.47 -18.12
N PRO A 141 9.25 7.81 -17.96
CA PRO A 141 9.59 8.43 -16.68
C PRO A 141 8.46 8.32 -15.63
N GLY A 142 7.21 8.25 -16.09
CA GLY A 142 6.03 8.13 -15.23
C GLY A 142 5.39 6.74 -15.25
N LEU A 143 4.49 6.53 -14.30
CA LEU A 143 3.71 5.31 -14.13
C LEU A 143 2.24 5.57 -14.48
N THR A 144 1.56 4.60 -15.05
CA THR A 144 0.09 4.60 -15.11
C THR A 144 -0.50 4.19 -13.75
N PRO A 145 -1.77 4.51 -13.47
CA PRO A 145 -2.43 4.10 -12.23
C PRO A 145 -2.40 2.58 -11.99
N GLU A 146 -2.56 1.78 -13.05
CA GLU A 146 -2.51 0.32 -13.00
C GLU A 146 -1.11 -0.16 -12.61
N GLU A 147 -0.07 0.32 -13.29
CA GLU A 147 1.31 -0.05 -12.98
C GLU A 147 1.69 0.37 -11.55
N PHE A 148 1.25 1.54 -11.11
CA PHE A 148 1.45 1.99 -9.73
C PHE A 148 0.76 1.06 -8.72
N GLY A 149 -0.51 0.73 -8.98
CA GLY A 149 -1.30 -0.15 -8.13
C GLY A 149 -0.70 -1.54 -8.01
N ASP A 150 -0.28 -2.14 -9.14
CA ASP A 150 0.36 -3.45 -9.17
C ASP A 150 1.66 -3.48 -8.37
N MET A 151 2.51 -2.46 -8.55
CA MET A 151 3.79 -2.37 -7.82
C MET A 151 3.58 -2.20 -6.32
N LEU A 152 2.60 -1.37 -5.93
CA LEU A 152 2.29 -1.13 -4.52
C LEU A 152 1.63 -2.37 -3.88
N GLY A 153 0.69 -3.01 -4.57
CA GLY A 153 0.03 -4.23 -4.12
C GLY A 153 1.03 -5.38 -3.93
N TYR A 154 1.91 -5.59 -4.90
CA TYR A 154 3.00 -6.57 -4.79
C TYR A 154 3.89 -6.27 -3.59
N PHE A 155 4.34 -5.02 -3.42
CA PHE A 155 5.16 -4.61 -2.29
C PHE A 155 4.51 -4.93 -0.93
N ILE A 156 3.21 -4.60 -0.77
CA ILE A 156 2.47 -4.82 0.48
C ILE A 156 2.34 -6.32 0.77
N CYS A 157 2.05 -7.15 -0.23
CA CYS A 157 1.98 -8.60 -0.06
C CYS A 157 3.31 -9.14 0.47
N ARG A 158 4.42 -8.73 -0.15
CA ARG A 158 5.77 -9.15 0.25
C ARG A 158 6.13 -8.66 1.66
N LEU A 159 5.75 -7.43 2.01
CA LEU A 159 5.91 -6.93 3.38
C LEU A 159 5.10 -7.73 4.40
N GLY A 160 3.89 -8.17 4.04
CA GLY A 160 3.07 -9.07 4.84
C GLY A 160 3.80 -10.37 5.16
N GLU A 161 4.42 -11.00 4.15
CA GLU A 161 5.22 -12.22 4.33
C GLU A 161 6.41 -12.03 5.29
N TYR A 162 7.08 -10.88 5.25
CA TYR A 162 8.20 -10.62 6.18
C TYR A 162 7.76 -10.41 7.63
N THR A 163 6.55 -9.89 7.83
CA THR A 163 6.10 -9.34 9.13
C THR A 163 5.10 -10.22 9.85
N HIS A 164 4.41 -11.13 9.14
CA HIS A 164 3.41 -12.01 9.73
C HIS A 164 3.86 -13.47 9.57
N GLN A 165 3.79 -14.23 10.66
CA GLN A 165 3.88 -15.68 10.56
C GLN A 165 2.53 -16.25 10.10
N PRO A 166 2.52 -17.19 9.14
CA PRO A 166 1.33 -17.98 8.85
C PRO A 166 0.88 -18.70 10.13
N SER A 167 -0.37 -18.47 10.54
CA SER A 167 -0.93 -19.09 11.74
C SER A 167 -1.29 -20.54 11.44
N SER A 168 -0.94 -21.46 12.33
CA SER A 168 -1.41 -22.86 12.26
C SER A 168 -2.94 -22.98 12.29
N LYS A 169 -3.65 -21.94 12.74
CA LYS A 169 -5.12 -21.89 12.74
C LYS A 169 -5.72 -21.61 11.36
N TYR A 170 -4.99 -20.97 10.45
CA TYR A 170 -5.52 -20.49 9.16
C TYR A 170 -4.67 -20.87 7.96
N SER A 171 -3.55 -21.56 8.17
CA SER A 171 -2.66 -22.05 7.12
C SER A 171 -2.73 -23.58 7.09
N PRO A 172 -3.47 -24.19 6.14
CA PRO A 172 -3.64 -25.65 6.06
C PRO A 172 -2.32 -26.42 6.02
N ALA A 173 -1.29 -25.87 5.37
CA ALA A 173 0.05 -26.46 5.31
C ALA A 173 0.76 -26.58 6.67
N LEU A 174 0.27 -25.89 7.71
CA LEU A 174 0.79 -25.90 9.08
C LEU A 174 -0.18 -26.54 10.08
N MET A 175 -1.37 -26.94 9.64
CA MET A 175 -2.28 -27.73 10.46
C MET A 175 -1.68 -29.14 10.57
N LYS A 176 -1.44 -29.61 11.80
CA LYS A 176 -0.98 -30.98 12.04
C LYS A 176 -1.98 -31.94 11.37
N GLN A 177 -1.50 -32.71 10.40
CA GLN A 177 -2.17 -33.93 9.94
C GLN A 177 -2.15 -34.97 11.05
#